data_AF-E4NLS2-F1
#
_entry.id   AF-E4NLS2-F1
#
_cell.length_a   1.000
_cell.length_b   1.000
_cell.length_c   1.000
_cell.angle_alpha   90.00
_cell.angle_beta   90.00
_cell.angle_gamma   90.00
#
_symmetry.space_group_name_H-M   'P 1'
#
loop_
_entity.id
_entity.type
_entity.pdbx_description
1 polymer ?
#
loop_
_entity_poly.entity_id
_entity_poly.type
_entity_poly.pdbx_seq_one_letter_code
_entity_poly.pdbx_strand_id
1 'polypeptide(L)'
;MLDELRQFAADDRAIEGLPIRLVIALVVGVATLSVMLNMLSGVQGLAVTELDVKPDPDVMTPGEQDISILVVDPDGDPVEGATVVVKDGTADIESVVTNKTREGGMATVTVAPKLRSNQEDGTLVIDVKPPAGSQFVDRRENTKILVVES
;
A
#
# COMPACT_ATOMS: atom_id res chain seq x y z
N MET A 1 29.70 31.36 47.72
CA MET A 1 29.78 29.93 47.41
C MET A 1 29.37 29.03 48.58
N LEU A 2 30.06 29.03 49.74
CA LEU A 2 29.66 28.17 50.88
C LEU A 2 28.35 28.63 51.57
N ASP A 3 28.09 29.94 51.62
CA ASP A 3 26.86 30.48 52.23
C ASP A 3 25.61 30.25 51.36
N GLU A 4 25.75 30.25 50.04
CA GLU A 4 24.65 29.93 49.11
C GLU A 4 24.22 28.47 49.24
N LEU A 5 25.18 27.54 49.38
CA LEU A 5 24.88 26.12 49.60
C LEU A 5 24.19 25.88 50.95
N ARG A 6 24.52 26.65 51.98
CA ARG A 6 23.82 26.60 53.28
C ARG A 6 22.40 27.15 53.18
N GLN A 7 22.18 28.19 52.39
CA GLN A 7 20.86 28.75 52.12
C GLN A 7 19.97 27.75 51.36
N PHE A 8 20.52 27.02 50.38
CA PHE A 8 19.80 25.93 49.70
C PHE A 8 19.49 24.74 50.62
N ALA A 9 20.42 24.36 51.50
CA ALA A 9 20.23 23.24 52.42
C ALA A 9 19.27 23.55 53.58
N ALA A 10 19.05 24.83 53.89
CA ALA A 10 18.13 25.30 54.93
C ALA A 10 16.76 25.73 54.37
N ASP A 11 16.55 25.65 53.06
CA ASP A 11 15.28 25.98 52.41
C ASP A 11 14.38 24.74 52.30
N ASP A 12 13.62 24.47 53.37
CA ASP A 12 12.67 23.35 53.45
C ASP A 12 11.57 23.41 52.35
N ARG A 13 11.30 24.59 51.77
CA ARG A 13 10.33 24.74 50.66
C ARG A 13 10.80 24.04 49.38
N ALA A 14 12.11 23.87 49.21
CA ALA A 14 12.68 23.10 48.12
C ALA A 14 12.29 21.61 48.22
N ILE A 15 12.16 21.08 49.45
CA ILE A 15 11.83 19.69 49.75
C ILE A 15 10.30 19.47 49.77
N GLU A 16 9.51 20.41 50.28
CA GLU A 16 8.03 20.31 50.31
C GLU A 16 7.41 20.26 48.91
N GLY A 17 8.01 20.94 47.93
CA GLY A 17 7.57 20.92 46.53
C GLY A 17 8.09 19.72 45.73
N LEU A 18 9.02 18.93 46.28
CA LEU A 18 9.66 17.81 45.59
C LEU A 18 8.68 16.66 45.26
N PRO A 19 7.79 16.23 46.17
CA PRO A 19 6.78 15.21 45.86
C PRO A 19 5.83 15.65 44.75
N ILE A 20 5.37 16.92 44.79
CA ILE A 20 4.43 17.44 43.79
C ILE A 20 5.09 17.55 42.41
N ARG A 21 6.33 18.04 42.34
CA ARG A 21 7.09 18.08 41.07
C ARG A 21 7.31 16.70 40.48
N LEU A 22 7.59 15.69 41.31
CA LEU A 22 7.71 14.30 40.87
C LEU A 22 6.40 13.75 40.33
N VAL A 23 5.27 14.01 41.02
CA VAL A 23 3.94 13.60 40.55
C VAL A 23 3.59 14.25 39.22
N ILE A 24 3.82 15.57 39.09
CA ILE A 24 3.55 16.28 37.83
C ILE A 24 4.44 15.73 36.70
N ALA A 25 5.74 15.54 36.95
CA ALA A 25 6.65 14.99 35.96
C ALA A 25 6.24 13.57 35.51
N LEU A 26 5.82 12.72 36.44
CA LEU A 26 5.35 11.37 36.15
C LEU A 26 4.06 11.39 35.32
N VAL A 27 3.05 12.17 35.74
CA VAL A 27 1.76 12.24 35.05
C VAL A 27 1.93 12.78 33.64
N VAL A 28 2.71 13.85 33.46
CA VAL A 28 3.00 14.42 32.14
C VAL A 28 3.78 13.43 31.28
N GLY A 29 4.78 12.74 31.83
CA GLY A 29 5.54 11.71 31.12
C GLY A 29 4.69 10.53 30.66
N VAL A 30 3.80 10.02 31.51
CA VAL A 30 2.88 8.93 31.15
C VAL A 30 1.85 9.40 30.11
N ALA A 31 1.35 10.64 30.22
CA ALA A 31 0.43 11.20 29.24
C ALA A 31 1.09 11.35 27.86
N THR A 32 2.31 11.89 27.78
CA THR A 32 3.01 12.03 26.50
C THR A 32 3.43 10.68 25.92
N LEU A 33 3.85 9.72 26.75
CA LEU A 33 4.14 8.36 26.30
C LEU A 33 2.87 7.69 25.74
N SER A 34 1.72 7.88 26.38
CA SER A 34 0.44 7.33 25.89
C SER A 34 0.03 7.94 24.56
N VAL A 35 0.25 9.25 24.36
CA VAL A 35 0.01 9.91 23.06
C VAL A 35 0.95 9.38 21.98
N MET A 36 2.24 9.22 22.28
CA MET A 36 3.20 8.66 21.32
C MET A 36 2.87 7.20 20.97
N LEU A 37 2.51 6.38 21.95
CA LEU A 37 2.08 5.00 21.74
C LEU A 37 0.75 4.92 20.97
N ASN A 38 -0.17 5.86 21.20
CA ASN A 38 -1.42 5.95 20.45
C ASN A 38 -1.18 6.34 18.98
N MET A 39 -0.24 7.25 18.71
CA MET A 39 0.21 7.57 17.35
C MET A 39 0.85 6.34 16.67
N LEU A 40 1.71 5.60 17.37
CA LEU A 40 2.28 4.32 16.88
C LEU A 40 1.22 3.23 16.67
N SER A 41 0.16 3.20 17.49
CA SER A 41 -0.92 2.21 17.41
C SER A 41 -1.95 2.56 16.34
N GLY A 42 -2.23 3.85 16.14
CA GLY A 42 -3.09 4.33 15.05
C GLY A 42 -2.51 4.05 13.66
N VAL A 43 -1.19 3.92 13.55
CA VAL A 43 -0.49 3.57 12.30
C VAL A 43 -0.63 2.08 11.93
N GLN A 44 -0.90 1.19 12.89
CA GLN A 44 -1.09 -0.24 12.61
C GLN A 44 -2.39 -0.56 11.85
N GLY A 45 -3.37 0.35 11.87
CA GLY A 45 -4.60 0.27 11.05
C GLY A 45 -4.45 0.78 9.62
N LEU A 46 -3.26 1.27 9.23
CA LEU A 46 -2.96 1.82 7.91
C LEU A 46 -2.05 0.93 7.07
N ALA A 47 -1.61 -0.24 7.60
CA ALA A 47 -0.87 -1.24 6.84
C ALA A 47 -1.84 -1.98 5.91
N VAL A 48 -2.32 -1.22 4.94
CA VAL A 48 -3.15 -1.70 3.87
C VAL A 48 -2.18 -2.25 2.86
N THR A 49 -2.14 -3.56 2.76
CA THR A 49 -1.26 -4.23 1.82
C THR A 49 -1.92 -4.14 0.45
N GLU A 50 -1.48 -3.19 -0.37
CA GLU A 50 -1.97 -3.01 -1.73
C GLU A 50 -1.24 -4.00 -2.67
N LEU A 51 -1.99 -4.66 -3.54
CA LEU A 51 -1.41 -5.55 -4.55
C LEU A 51 -0.90 -4.73 -5.75
N ASP A 52 0.27 -5.09 -6.24
CA ASP A 52 0.85 -4.55 -7.47
C ASP A 52 0.77 -5.58 -8.59
N VAL A 53 0.68 -5.10 -9.84
CA VAL A 53 0.47 -5.94 -11.02
C VAL A 53 1.51 -5.62 -12.08
N LYS A 54 2.25 -6.64 -12.50
CA LYS A 54 3.32 -6.55 -13.50
C LYS A 54 2.95 -7.40 -14.73
N PRO A 55 2.43 -6.78 -15.79
CA PRO A 55 2.18 -7.46 -17.06
C PRO A 55 3.48 -7.69 -17.83
N ASP A 56 3.53 -8.80 -18.56
CA ASP A 56 4.55 -9.13 -19.54
C ASP A 56 3.86 -9.73 -20.78
N PRO A 57 3.86 -9.04 -21.93
CA PRO A 57 4.48 -7.73 -22.17
C PRO A 57 3.68 -6.55 -21.61
N ASP A 58 4.35 -5.40 -21.39
CA ASP A 58 3.74 -4.11 -21.01
C ASP A 58 3.33 -3.24 -22.21
N VAL A 59 3.87 -3.56 -23.40
CA VAL A 59 3.51 -2.97 -24.69
C VAL A 59 3.24 -4.09 -25.70
N MET A 60 2.15 -3.98 -26.46
CA MET A 60 1.77 -4.98 -27.46
C MET A 60 1.16 -4.35 -28.71
N THR A 61 0.93 -5.18 -29.72
CA THR A 61 0.33 -4.79 -31.00
C THR A 61 -1.11 -5.34 -31.08
N PRO A 62 -1.97 -4.78 -31.94
CA PRO A 62 -3.31 -5.34 -32.14
C PRO A 62 -3.27 -6.79 -32.65
N GLY A 63 -4.20 -7.61 -32.17
CA GLY A 63 -4.27 -9.04 -32.50
C GLY A 63 -4.35 -9.94 -31.28
N GLU A 64 -4.64 -11.23 -31.48
CA GLU A 64 -4.74 -12.19 -30.38
C GLU A 64 -3.35 -12.52 -29.82
N GLN A 65 -3.15 -12.28 -28.52
CA GLN A 65 -1.90 -12.53 -27.83
C GLN A 65 -2.12 -12.91 -26.36
N ASP A 66 -1.22 -13.73 -25.82
CA ASP A 66 -1.16 -14.07 -24.40
C ASP A 66 -0.37 -13.02 -23.61
N ILE A 67 -0.91 -12.63 -22.45
CA ILE A 67 -0.27 -11.76 -21.47
C ILE A 67 -0.06 -12.56 -20.20
N SER A 68 1.16 -12.56 -19.68
CA SER A 68 1.46 -13.05 -18.34
C SER A 68 1.38 -11.89 -17.35
N ILE A 69 0.62 -12.07 -16.28
CA ILE A 69 0.36 -11.05 -15.28
C ILE A 69 0.82 -11.57 -13.93
N LEU A 70 1.88 -10.98 -13.39
CA LEU A 70 2.39 -11.27 -12.06
C LEU A 70 1.76 -10.33 -11.05
N VAL A 71 1.15 -10.87 -10.00
CA VAL A 71 0.62 -10.10 -8.87
C VAL A 71 1.57 -10.25 -7.70
N VAL A 72 2.01 -9.14 -7.14
CA VAL A 72 2.91 -9.09 -5.98
C VAL A 72 2.36 -8.21 -4.87
N ASP A 73 2.84 -8.43 -3.65
CA ASP A 73 2.58 -7.54 -2.53
C ASP A 73 3.60 -6.37 -2.48
N PRO A 74 3.51 -5.44 -1.51
CA PRO A 74 4.46 -4.34 -1.35
C PRO A 74 5.90 -4.74 -1.09
N ASP A 75 6.13 -5.94 -0.54
CA ASP A 75 7.47 -6.49 -0.30
C ASP A 75 8.04 -7.15 -1.57
N GLY A 76 7.20 -7.34 -2.60
CA GLY A 76 7.54 -7.93 -3.88
C GLY A 76 7.29 -9.43 -3.94
N ASP A 77 6.67 -10.01 -2.91
CA ASP A 77 6.37 -11.43 -2.85
C ASP A 77 5.14 -11.76 -3.71
N PRO A 78 5.16 -12.89 -4.45
CA PRO A 78 4.06 -13.29 -5.31
C PRO A 78 2.80 -13.64 -4.53
N VAL A 79 1.64 -13.19 -5.01
CA VAL A 79 0.34 -13.42 -4.36
C VAL A 79 -0.54 -14.37 -5.16
N GLU A 80 -0.83 -15.52 -4.56
CA GLU A 80 -1.66 -16.58 -5.15
C GLU A 80 -3.15 -16.37 -4.87
N GLY A 81 -4.00 -16.81 -5.79
CA GLY A 81 -5.46 -16.74 -5.65
C GLY A 81 -6.08 -15.35 -5.86
N ALA A 82 -5.30 -14.36 -6.27
CA ALA A 82 -5.80 -13.05 -6.68
C ALA A 82 -6.54 -13.18 -8.02
N THR A 83 -7.62 -12.43 -8.21
CA THR A 83 -8.39 -12.42 -9.46
C THR A 83 -7.96 -11.23 -10.29
N VAL A 84 -7.36 -11.49 -11.45
CA VAL A 84 -6.97 -10.48 -12.44
C VAL A 84 -8.12 -10.28 -13.42
N VAL A 85 -8.41 -9.02 -13.71
CA VAL A 85 -9.47 -8.58 -14.62
C VAL A 85 -8.87 -7.63 -15.65
N VAL A 86 -8.92 -8.00 -16.92
CA VAL A 86 -8.48 -7.15 -18.04
C VAL A 86 -9.72 -6.60 -18.75
N LYS A 87 -9.77 -5.27 -18.82
CA LYS A 87 -10.88 -4.50 -19.40
C LYS A 87 -10.39 -3.54 -20.48
N ASP A 88 -11.35 -3.07 -21.27
CA ASP A 88 -11.16 -2.01 -22.24
C ASP A 88 -10.67 -0.72 -21.57
N GLY A 89 -9.74 -0.05 -22.24
CA GLY A 89 -9.31 1.30 -21.90
C GLY A 89 -9.62 2.21 -23.07
N THR A 90 -8.57 2.60 -23.79
CA THR A 90 -8.72 3.27 -25.09
C THR A 90 -8.62 2.31 -26.28
N ALA A 91 -8.08 1.10 -26.07
CA ALA A 91 -8.15 -0.02 -27.00
C ALA A 91 -9.36 -0.91 -26.67
N ASP A 92 -10.03 -1.43 -27.70
CA ASP A 92 -11.23 -2.25 -27.57
C ASP A 92 -10.88 -3.74 -27.47
N ILE A 93 -11.57 -4.46 -26.58
CA ILE A 93 -11.58 -5.93 -26.49
C ILE A 93 -13.01 -6.44 -26.58
N GLU A 94 -13.20 -7.66 -27.06
CA GLU A 94 -14.56 -8.22 -27.30
C GLU A 94 -15.34 -8.41 -26.00
N SER A 95 -14.66 -8.75 -24.92
CA SER A 95 -15.24 -8.89 -23.58
C SER A 95 -14.17 -8.76 -22.52
N VAL A 96 -14.58 -8.43 -21.30
CA VAL A 96 -13.71 -8.46 -20.12
C VAL A 96 -13.17 -9.88 -19.91
N VAL A 97 -11.85 -10.01 -19.79
CA VAL A 97 -11.16 -11.30 -19.58
C VAL A 97 -10.71 -11.37 -18.13
N THR A 98 -10.94 -12.52 -17.49
CA THR A 98 -10.56 -12.73 -16.08
C THR A 98 -9.81 -14.02 -15.89
N ASN A 99 -8.80 -14.02 -15.03
CA ASN A 99 -8.15 -15.25 -14.56
C ASN A 99 -7.66 -15.11 -13.13
N LYS A 100 -7.34 -16.23 -12.47
CA LYS A 100 -6.78 -16.24 -11.11
C LYS A 100 -5.29 -16.52 -11.13
N THR A 101 -4.56 -15.90 -10.22
CA THR A 101 -3.15 -16.22 -10.00
C THR A 101 -2.99 -17.62 -9.42
N ARG A 102 -2.04 -18.36 -9.96
CA ARG A 102 -1.67 -19.72 -9.50
C ARG A 102 -0.44 -19.67 -8.61
N GLU A 103 0.14 -20.84 -8.37
CA GLU A 103 1.43 -21.00 -7.69
C GLU A 103 2.48 -20.05 -8.30
N GLY A 104 3.11 -19.24 -7.46
CA GLY A 104 4.06 -18.21 -7.91
C GLY A 104 3.42 -16.89 -8.37
N GLY A 105 2.13 -16.64 -8.10
CA GLY A 105 1.49 -15.33 -8.27
C GLY A 105 1.19 -14.93 -9.72
N MET A 106 1.31 -15.86 -10.67
CA MET A 106 1.08 -15.59 -12.10
C MET A 106 -0.32 -15.97 -12.58
N ALA A 107 -0.91 -15.12 -13.40
CA ALA A 107 -2.11 -15.36 -14.17
C ALA A 107 -1.84 -15.09 -15.66
N THR A 108 -2.23 -16.01 -16.55
CA THR A 108 -2.10 -15.83 -18.00
C THR A 108 -3.48 -15.56 -18.60
N VAL A 109 -3.61 -14.52 -19.41
CA VAL A 109 -4.86 -14.17 -20.09
C VAL A 109 -4.60 -13.99 -21.58
N THR A 110 -5.52 -14.46 -22.40
CA THR A 110 -5.49 -14.24 -23.85
C THR A 110 -6.42 -13.08 -24.17
N VAL A 111 -5.91 -12.08 -24.90
CA VAL A 111 -6.68 -10.91 -25.32
C VAL A 111 -6.47 -10.63 -26.80
N ALA A 112 -7.46 -10.02 -27.44
CA ALA A 112 -7.38 -9.60 -28.84
C ALA A 112 -7.71 -8.10 -28.97
N PRO A 113 -6.81 -7.19 -28.53
CA PRO A 113 -7.02 -5.75 -28.62
C PRO A 113 -7.17 -5.28 -30.07
N LYS A 114 -8.07 -4.31 -30.27
CA LYS A 114 -8.30 -3.59 -31.52
C LYS A 114 -8.21 -2.09 -31.27
N LEU A 115 -7.55 -1.38 -32.18
CA LEU A 115 -7.54 0.10 -32.19
C LEU A 115 -8.66 0.60 -33.09
N ARG A 116 -9.26 1.75 -32.73
CA ARG A 116 -10.30 2.39 -33.55
C ARG A 116 -9.67 3.10 -34.74
N SER A 117 -10.48 3.35 -35.77
CA SER A 117 -10.04 4.18 -36.90
C SER A 117 -9.59 5.56 -36.39
N ASN A 118 -8.37 5.96 -36.76
CA ASN A 118 -7.67 7.18 -36.30
C ASN A 118 -7.08 7.12 -34.88
N GLN A 119 -6.79 5.92 -34.34
CA GLN A 119 -5.95 5.75 -33.15
C GLN A 119 -4.62 5.11 -33.55
N GLU A 120 -3.51 5.81 -33.32
CA GLU A 120 -2.15 5.26 -33.47
C GLU A 120 -1.76 4.40 -32.26
N ASP A 121 -2.39 4.65 -31.11
CA ASP A 121 -2.20 3.92 -29.86
C ASP A 121 -3.49 3.75 -29.05
N GLY A 122 -3.44 2.86 -28.07
CA GLY A 122 -4.52 2.54 -27.17
C GLY A 122 -4.03 1.89 -25.89
N THR A 123 -4.92 1.65 -24.94
CA THR A 123 -4.59 1.04 -23.65
C THR A 123 -5.59 -0.02 -23.26
N LEU A 124 -5.09 -1.10 -22.66
CA LEU A 124 -5.87 -2.04 -21.87
C LEU A 124 -5.66 -1.76 -20.39
N VAL A 125 -6.69 -1.95 -19.59
CA VAL A 125 -6.64 -1.67 -18.15
C VAL A 125 -6.71 -3.00 -17.40
N ILE A 126 -5.80 -3.18 -16.43
CA ILE A 126 -5.73 -4.35 -15.56
C ILE A 126 -6.13 -3.94 -14.15
N ASP A 127 -7.10 -4.66 -13.61
CA ASP A 127 -7.62 -4.53 -12.26
C ASP A 127 -7.37 -5.86 -11.52
N VAL A 128 -7.13 -5.80 -10.20
CA VAL A 128 -6.84 -6.97 -9.39
C VAL A 128 -7.71 -6.99 -8.14
N LYS A 129 -8.41 -8.11 -7.94
CA LYS A 129 -9.15 -8.36 -6.70
C LYS A 129 -8.36 -9.32 -5.82
N PRO A 130 -8.07 -8.94 -4.57
CA PRO A 130 -7.45 -9.82 -3.61
C PRO A 130 -8.19 -11.16 -3.41
N PRO A 131 -7.48 -12.21 -2.95
CA PRO A 131 -8.12 -13.42 -2.46
C PRO A 131 -9.10 -13.10 -1.32
N ALA A 132 -10.27 -13.75 -1.33
CA ALA A 132 -11.26 -13.56 -0.27
C ALA A 132 -10.69 -13.94 1.10
N GLY A 133 -10.92 -13.09 2.12
CA GLY A 133 -10.42 -13.32 3.48
C GLY A 133 -8.93 -13.00 3.68
N SER A 134 -8.28 -12.38 2.68
CA SER A 134 -6.91 -11.87 2.82
C SER A 134 -6.87 -10.48 3.49
N GLN A 135 -5.67 -10.07 3.92
CA GLN A 135 -5.41 -8.74 4.49
C GLN A 135 -5.24 -7.64 3.42
N PHE A 136 -5.25 -8.00 2.13
CA PHE A 136 -5.05 -7.05 1.05
C PHE A 136 -6.34 -6.29 0.77
N VAL A 137 -6.20 -5.03 0.33
CA VAL A 137 -7.33 -4.27 -0.21
C VAL A 137 -7.01 -3.78 -1.61
N ASP A 138 -8.07 -3.57 -2.37
CA ASP A 138 -8.00 -3.01 -3.71
C ASP A 138 -8.11 -1.48 -3.64
N ARG A 139 -6.96 -0.80 -3.68
CA ARG A 139 -6.85 0.68 -3.66
C ARG A 139 -5.82 1.27 -4.62
N ARG A 140 -5.02 0.43 -5.29
CA ARG A 140 -4.03 0.92 -6.27
C ARG A 140 -4.70 1.41 -7.54
N GLU A 141 -4.02 2.35 -8.21
CA GLU A 141 -4.40 2.70 -9.57
C GLU A 141 -4.20 1.50 -10.49
N ASN A 142 -5.15 1.31 -11.41
CA ASN A 142 -5.12 0.19 -12.35
C ASN A 142 -3.86 0.26 -13.24
N THR A 143 -3.16 -0.87 -13.37
CA THR A 143 -2.04 -0.99 -14.32
C THR A 143 -2.57 -0.97 -15.76
N LYS A 144 -1.81 -0.38 -16.69
CA LYS A 144 -2.18 -0.28 -18.11
C LYS A 144 -1.16 -0.98 -18.99
N ILE A 145 -1.64 -1.63 -20.05
CA ILE A 145 -0.81 -2.11 -21.16
C ILE A 145 -1.01 -1.17 -22.34
N LEU A 146 0.08 -0.74 -22.97
CA LEU A 146 0.03 0.08 -24.16
C LEU A 146 -0.14 -0.80 -25.41
N VAL A 147 -1.09 -0.45 -26.26
CA VAL A 147 -1.30 -1.08 -27.57
C VAL A 147 -0.87 -0.09 -28.63
N VAL A 148 0.08 -0.45 -29.48
CA VAL A 148 0.60 0.43 -30.54
C VAL A 148 0.40 -0.19 -31.91
N GLU A 149 0.02 0.63 -32.90
CA GLU A 149 0.02 0.22 -34.30
C GLU A 149 1.45 -0.12 -34.74
N SER A 150 1.60 -1.20 -35.52
CA SER A 150 2.90 -1.67 -36.05
C SER A 150 3.22 -1.14 -37.44
#